data_AF-A0A515A2X1-F1
#
_entry.id   AF-A0A515A2X1-F1
#
_cell.length_a   1.000
_cell.length_b   1.000
_cell.length_c   1.000
_cell.angle_alpha   90.00
_cell.angle_beta   90.00
_cell.angle_gamma   90.00
#
_symmetry.space_group_name_H-M   'P 1'
#
loop_
_entity.id
_entity.type
_entity.pdbx_description
1 polymer ?
#
loop_
_entity_poly.entity_id
_entity_poly.type
_entity_poly.pdbx_seq_one_letter_code
_entity_poly.pdbx_strand_id
1 'polypeptide(L)'
;MAVKLRKKALASGKISLYLDLYNGEQSTYEFLKLYLYKRPKDDLEKQHNKAVTQTAENIRAKRELQAGAEHNGVAPALKQKVNFFEYMQSGLATEHWTNL
;
A
#
# COMPACT_ATOMS: atom_id res chain seq x y z
N MET A 1 -17.19 -9.87 0.83
CA MET A 1 -16.17 -9.31 -0.09
C MET A 1 -14.80 -9.82 0.33
N ALA A 2 -13.98 -10.30 -0.61
CA ALA A 2 -12.63 -10.79 -0.34
C ALA A 2 -11.60 -10.01 -1.18
N VAL A 3 -10.46 -9.70 -0.59
CA VAL A 3 -9.35 -8.99 -1.25
C VAL A 3 -8.12 -9.88 -1.21
N LYS A 4 -7.50 -10.16 -2.36
CA LYS A 4 -6.31 -11.01 -2.43
C LYS A 4 -5.21 -10.31 -3.20
N LEU A 5 -4.01 -10.27 -2.63
CA LEU A 5 -2.82 -9.81 -3.36
C LEU A 5 -2.32 -10.93 -4.27
N ARG A 6 -2.22 -10.64 -5.57
CA ARG A 6 -1.77 -11.58 -6.59
C ARG A 6 -0.56 -11.05 -7.36
N LYS A 7 0.14 -11.99 -8.00
CA LYS A 7 1.39 -11.77 -8.73
C LYS A 7 1.21 -12.19 -10.18
N LYS A 8 1.61 -11.33 -11.13
CA LYS A 8 1.63 -11.64 -12.57
C LYS A 8 3.02 -11.44 -13.13
N ALA A 9 3.65 -12.51 -13.63
CA ALA A 9 4.92 -12.39 -14.33
C ALA A 9 4.72 -11.63 -15.65
N LEU A 10 5.64 -10.70 -15.94
CA LEU A 10 5.67 -9.93 -17.16
C LEU A 10 6.78 -10.42 -18.10
N ALA A 11 6.60 -10.20 -19.40
CA ALA A 11 7.62 -10.48 -20.41
C ALA A 11 8.94 -9.72 -20.16
N SER A 12 8.87 -8.56 -19.49
CA SER A 12 10.03 -7.74 -19.11
C SER A 12 10.91 -8.34 -18.00
N GLY A 13 10.57 -9.51 -17.46
CA GLY A 13 11.33 -10.10 -16.34
C GLY A 13 10.98 -9.51 -14.97
N LYS A 14 9.94 -8.68 -14.89
CA LYS A 14 9.36 -8.19 -13.62
C LYS A 14 8.10 -8.98 -13.24
N ILE A 15 7.65 -8.84 -12.01
CA ILE A 15 6.37 -9.36 -11.51
C ILE A 15 5.50 -8.17 -11.13
N SER A 16 4.36 -8.00 -11.78
CA SER A 16 3.34 -7.02 -11.41
C SER A 16 2.51 -7.52 -10.24
N LEU A 17 2.27 -6.63 -9.27
CA LEU A 17 1.38 -6.87 -8.14
C LEU A 17 0.01 -6.23 -8.38
N TYR A 18 -1.04 -6.97 -8.08
CA TYR A 18 -2.43 -6.53 -8.26
C TYR A 18 -3.35 -7.14 -7.21
N LEU A 19 -4.45 -6.46 -6.92
CA LEU A 19 -5.51 -6.98 -6.06
C LEU A 19 -6.56 -7.68 -6.92
N ASP A 20 -7.03 -8.81 -6.41
CA ASP A 20 -8.22 -9.51 -6.86
C ASP A 20 -9.32 -9.25 -5.82
N LEU A 21 -10.32 -8.48 -6.23
CA LEU A 21 -11.43 -8.00 -5.41
C LEU A 21 -12.68 -8.82 -5.77
N TYR A 22 -13.00 -9.81 -4.95
CA TYR A 22 -14.16 -10.66 -5.15
C TYR A 22 -15.36 -10.15 -4.35
N ASN A 23 -16.47 -9.84 -5.03
CA ASN A 23 -17.67 -9.32 -4.38
C ASN A 23 -18.71 -10.40 -4.00
N GLY A 24 -18.47 -11.67 -4.35
CA GLY A 24 -19.42 -12.77 -4.13
C GLY A 24 -19.99 -13.35 -5.43
N GLU A 25 -19.90 -12.60 -6.53
CA GLU A 25 -20.37 -13.02 -7.85
C GLU A 25 -19.25 -12.93 -8.89
N GLN A 26 -18.49 -11.83 -8.84
CA GLN A 26 -17.43 -11.52 -9.78
C GLN A 26 -16.17 -10.99 -9.10
N SER A 27 -15.04 -11.15 -9.77
CA SER A 27 -13.75 -10.59 -9.39
C SER A 27 -13.43 -9.39 -10.26
N THR A 28 -13.09 -8.26 -9.64
CA THR A 28 -12.44 -7.14 -10.33
C THR A 28 -10.95 -7.10 -9.99
N TYR A 29 -10.13 -6.68 -10.95
CA TYR A 29 -8.68 -6.64 -10.80
C TYR A 29 -8.19 -5.21 -10.73
N GLU A 30 -7.40 -4.90 -9.71
CA GLU A 30 -6.80 -3.58 -9.51
C GLU A 30 -5.28 -3.68 -9.54
N PHE A 31 -4.65 -3.17 -10.60
CA PHE A 31 -3.19 -3.21 -10.74
C PHE A 31 -2.55 -2.11 -9.89
N LEU A 32 -1.69 -2.50 -8.94
CA LEU A 32 -1.05 -1.58 -8.00
C LEU A 32 0.07 -0.74 -8.61
N LYS A 33 0.47 -1.06 -9.86
CA LYS A 33 1.68 -0.51 -10.52
C LYS A 33 2.96 -0.69 -9.68
N LEU A 34 2.95 -1.70 -8.81
CA LEU A 34 4.10 -2.15 -8.03
C LEU A 34 4.72 -3.35 -8.73
N TYR A 35 6.05 -3.35 -8.83
CA TYR A 35 6.79 -4.36 -9.58
C TYR A 35 7.89 -4.97 -8.72
N LEU A 36 8.05 -6.29 -8.80
CA LEU A 36 9.16 -7.01 -8.21
C LEU A 36 10.12 -7.47 -9.31
N TYR A 37 11.40 -7.60 -8.96
CA TYR A 37 12.36 -8.34 -9.78
C TYR A 37 12.03 -9.82 -9.71
N LYS A 38 11.77 -10.47 -10.86
CA LYS A 38 11.46 -11.93 -10.91
C LYS A 38 12.66 -12.77 -10.46
N ARG A 39 13.86 -12.28 -10.73
CA ARG A 39 15.14 -12.90 -10.37
C ARG A 39 16.07 -11.80 -9.84
N PRO A 40 15.98 -11.45 -8.54
CA PRO A 40 16.84 -10.43 -7.96
C PRO A 40 18.30 -10.91 -7.98
N LYS A 41 19.22 -10.05 -8.43
CA LYS A 41 20.63 -10.37 -8.66
C LYS A 41 21.51 -10.02 -7.48
N ASP A 42 21.20 -8.95 -6.77
CA ASP A 42 21.94 -8.44 -5.63
C ASP A 42 21.03 -8.24 -4.41
N ASP A 43 21.64 -7.89 -3.27
CA ASP A 43 20.91 -7.68 -2.03
C ASP A 43 20.03 -6.42 -2.07
N LEU A 44 20.36 -5.43 -2.90
CA LEU A 44 19.55 -4.23 -3.08
C LEU A 44 18.23 -4.55 -3.79
N GLU A 45 18.24 -5.39 -4.84
CA GLU A 45 17.04 -5.88 -5.52
C GLU A 45 16.19 -6.78 -4.60
N LYS A 46 16.82 -7.57 -3.72
CA LYS A 46 16.07 -8.35 -2.69
C LYS A 46 15.41 -7.43 -1.66
N GLN A 47 16.13 -6.41 -1.18
CA GLN A 47 15.58 -5.40 -0.26
C GLN A 47 14.44 -4.62 -0.91
N HIS A 48 14.59 -4.22 -2.18
CA HIS A 48 13.54 -3.60 -2.97
C HIS A 48 12.29 -4.48 -3.02
N ASN A 49 12.46 -5.77 -3.37
CA ASN A 49 11.34 -6.71 -3.42
C ASN A 49 10.62 -6.85 -2.07
N LYS A 50 11.38 -6.88 -0.96
CA LYS A 50 10.81 -6.92 0.40
C LYS A 50 10.01 -5.65 0.71
N ALA A 51 10.57 -4.47 0.43
CA ALA A 51 9.90 -3.19 0.66
C ALA A 51 8.62 -3.05 -0.20
N VAL A 52 8.69 -3.41 -1.47
CA VAL A 52 7.54 -3.36 -2.39
C VAL A 52 6.45 -4.35 -1.97
N THR A 53 6.82 -5.55 -1.55
CA THR A 53 5.86 -6.54 -1.05
C THR A 53 5.17 -6.05 0.21
N GLN A 54 5.91 -5.46 1.16
CA GLN A 54 5.32 -4.89 2.38
C GLN A 54 4.33 -3.76 2.05
N THR A 55 4.70 -2.87 1.11
CA THR A 55 3.80 -1.81 0.64
C THR A 55 2.52 -2.39 0.02
N ALA A 56 2.64 -3.43 -0.80
CA ALA A 56 1.48 -4.08 -1.41
C ALA A 56 0.55 -4.76 -0.39
N GLU A 57 1.11 -5.39 0.64
CA GLU A 57 0.32 -5.95 1.76
C GLU A 57 -0.41 -4.85 2.54
N ASN A 58 0.24 -3.71 2.78
CA ASN A 58 -0.39 -2.57 3.44
C ASN A 58 -1.56 -2.01 2.61
N ILE A 59 -1.43 -1.96 1.28
CA ILE A 59 -2.52 -1.54 0.38
C ILE A 59 -3.67 -2.55 0.41
N ARG A 60 -3.36 -3.87 0.39
CA ARG A 60 -4.37 -4.93 0.54
C ARG A 60 -5.17 -4.76 1.84
N ALA A 61 -4.47 -4.62 2.97
CA ALA A 61 -5.12 -4.45 4.28
C ALA A 61 -6.02 -3.21 4.32
N LYS A 62 -5.56 -2.08 3.77
CA LYS A 62 -6.40 -0.87 3.65
C LYS A 62 -7.65 -1.11 2.81
N ARG A 63 -7.53 -1.85 1.70
CA ARG A 63 -8.68 -2.17 0.84
C ARG A 63 -9.65 -3.14 1.53
N GLU A 64 -9.17 -4.08 2.33
CA GLU A 64 -10.02 -4.96 3.15
C GLU A 64 -10.85 -4.17 4.15
N LEU A 65 -10.23 -3.21 4.86
CA LEU A 65 -10.95 -2.32 5.78
C LEU A 65 -12.01 -1.49 5.04
N GLN A 66 -11.65 -0.92 3.89
CA GLN A 66 -12.60 -0.14 3.09
C GLN A 66 -13.77 -1.01 2.60
N ALA A 67 -13.49 -2.21 2.09
CA ALA A 67 -14.49 -3.17 1.65
C ALA A 67 -15.45 -3.56 2.79
N GLY A 68 -14.91 -3.77 4.00
CA GLY A 68 -15.72 -4.02 5.20
C GLY A 68 -16.59 -2.84 5.59
N ALA A 69 -16.05 -1.62 5.55
CA ALA A 69 -16.80 -0.40 5.87
C ALA A 69 -17.94 -0.14 4.87
N GLU A 70 -17.65 -0.26 3.57
CA GLU A 70 -18.63 -0.15 2.47
C GLU A 70 -19.77 -1.17 2.64
N HIS A 71 -19.45 -2.42 3.02
CA HIS A 71 -20.45 -3.46 3.26
C HIS A 71 -21.37 -3.16 4.45
N ASN A 72 -20.84 -2.54 5.51
CA ASN A 72 -21.59 -2.22 6.73
C ASN A 72 -22.25 -0.83 6.68
N GLY A 73 -22.25 -0.13 5.54
CA GLY A 73 -22.85 1.19 5.39
C GLY A 73 -22.11 2.31 6.14
N VAL A 74 -20.90 2.04 6.64
CA VAL A 74 -20.06 3.04 7.30
C VAL A 74 -19.24 3.73 6.21
N ALA A 75 -19.57 4.99 5.90
CA ALA A 75 -18.76 5.77 4.97
C ALA A 75 -17.30 5.83 5.49
N PRO A 76 -16.30 5.52 4.67
CA PRO A 76 -14.92 5.54 5.13
C PRO A 76 -14.55 6.97 5.54
N ALA A 77 -14.23 7.18 6.83
CA ALA A 77 -13.73 8.44 7.38
C ALA A 77 -12.38 8.89 6.77
N LEU A 78 -11.84 8.15 5.81
CA LEU A 78 -10.57 8.37 5.13
C LEU A 78 -10.69 9.43 4.01
N LYS A 79 -11.10 10.64 4.40
CA LYS A 79 -10.84 11.87 3.64
C LYS A 79 -10.08 12.90 4.49
N GLN A 80 -9.30 12.48 5.48
CA GLN A 80 -8.26 13.36 6.01
C GLN A 80 -6.99 13.15 5.17
N LYS A 81 -6.81 14.04 4.18
CA LYS A 81 -5.50 14.30 3.58
C LYS A 81 -4.59 14.85 4.67
N VAL A 82 -4.00 13.98 5.49
CA VAL A 82 -2.91 14.40 6.37
C VAL A 82 -1.72 14.64 5.44
N ASN A 83 -1.40 15.91 5.22
CA ASN A 83 -0.27 16.31 4.41
C ASN A 83 0.99 15.95 5.21
N PHE A 84 1.69 14.89 4.81
CA PHE A 84 2.90 14.40 5.48
C PHE A 84 3.95 15.51 5.68
N PHE A 85 3.96 16.53 4.82
CA PHE A 85 4.78 17.73 4.99
C PHE A 85 4.43 18.58 6.21
N GLU A 86 3.15 18.73 6.57
CA GLU A 86 2.74 19.50 7.76
C GLU A 86 3.17 18.79 9.05
N TYR A 87 3.11 17.46 9.09
CA TYR A 87 3.61 16.66 10.21
C TYR A 87 5.14 16.79 10.38
N MET A 88 5.88 16.84 9.26
CA MET A 88 7.34 16.96 9.30
C MET A 88 7.81 18.37 9.71
N GLN A 89 7.03 19.41 9.39
CA GLN A 89 7.34 20.79 9.78
C GLN A 89 6.98 21.11 11.24
N SER A 90 5.90 20.53 11.79
CA SER A 90 5.53 20.77 13.19
C SER A 90 6.45 20.10 14.20
N GLY A 91 7.14 19.01 13.82
CA GLY A 91 8.11 18.31 14.67
C GLY A 91 9.50 18.97 14.76
N LEU A 92 9.80 19.98 13.93
CA LEU A 92 11.10 20.68 13.91
C LEU A 92 11.07 22.04 14.63
N ALA A 93 9.92 22.45 15.19
CA ALA A 93 9.73 23.77 15.79
C ALA A 93 9.57 23.74 17.33
N THR A 94 9.95 22.65 18.01
CA THR A 94 9.83 22.55 19.47
C THR A 94 11.09 21.98 20.13
N GLU A 95 12.24 22.57 19.84
CA GLU A 95 13.42 22.46 20.71
C GLU A 95 14.11 23.82 20.86
N HIS A 96 13.56 24.70 21.69
CA HIS A 96 14.39 25.67 22.41
C HIS A 96 13.94 25.76 23.86
N TRP A 97 14.64 25.01 24.70
CA TRP A 97 14.65 25.13 26.15
C TRP A 97 15.18 26.51 26.58
N THR A 98 14.66 26.95 27.74
CA THR A 98 14.99 28.13 28.55
C THR A 98 16.50 28.39 28.78
N ASN A 99 16.94 29.66 28.77
CA ASN A 99 17.49 30.38 29.94
C ASN A 99 18.27 31.68 29.59
N LEU A 100 18.17 32.63 30.54
CA LEU A 100 18.87 33.91 30.76
C LEU A 100 18.43 35.13 29.93
#